data_AF-A0A1Y1Q538-F1
#
_entry.id   AF-A0A1Y1Q538-F1
#
_cell.length_a   1.000
_cell.length_b   1.000
_cell.length_c   1.000
_cell.angle_alpha   90.00
_cell.angle_beta   90.00
_cell.angle_gamma   90.00
#
_symmetry.space_group_name_H-M   'P 1'
#
loop_
_entity.id
_entity.type
_entity.pdbx_description
1 polymer ?
#
loop_
_entity_poly.entity_id
_entity_poly.type
_entity_poly.pdbx_seq_one_letter_code
_entity_poly.pdbx_strand_id
1 'polypeptide(L)' 'KRMPFIAANGMLILLPAAIMLNLWAAAGTFDTTFYVVQALELIVGPINLTLMGLSIRDGLRLTGRFKPKN' A
#
# COMPACT_ATOMS: atom_id res chain seq x y z
N LYS A 1 1.56 13.49 -11.37
CA LYS A 1 2.71 14.11 -10.65
C LYS A 1 2.57 14.19 -9.12
N ARG A 2 1.36 14.15 -8.52
CA ARG A 2 1.17 14.07 -7.04
C ARG A 2 1.02 12.64 -6.47
N MET A 3 0.87 11.64 -7.33
CA MET A 3 0.48 10.27 -6.96
C MET A 3 1.50 9.44 -6.14
N PRO A 4 2.84 9.52 -6.33
CA PRO A 4 3.76 8.63 -5.60
C PRO A 4 3.86 8.98 -4.11
N PHE A 5 3.63 10.24 -3.73
CA PHE A 5 3.63 10.66 -2.33
C PHE A 5 2.48 10.04 -1.53
N ILE A 6 1.31 9.85 -2.15
CA ILE A 6 0.17 9.19 -1.50
C ILE A 6 0.54 7.73 -1.22
N ALA A 7 1.23 7.07 -2.16
CA ALA A 7 1.64 5.70 -1.98
C ALA A 7 2.72 5.52 -0.90
N ALA A 8 3.71 6.42 -0.90
CA ALA A 8 4.77 6.45 0.11
C ALA A 8 4.23 6.75 1.51
N ASN A 9 3.36 7.76 1.65
CA ASN A 9 2.72 8.07 2.93
C ASN A 9 1.84 6.92 3.42
N GLY A 10 1.11 6.26 2.51
CA GLY A 10 0.35 5.04 2.84
C GLY A 10 1.24 3.93 3.38
N MET A 11 2.41 3.68 2.77
CA MET A 11 3.37 2.66 3.23
C MET A 11 3.95 2.99 4.60
N LEU A 12 4.24 4.28 4.85
CA LEU A 12 4.83 4.74 6.11
C LEU A 12 3.87 4.58 7.29
N ILE A 13 2.56 4.54 7.02
CA ILE A 13 1.50 4.28 8.01
C ILE A 13 1.15 2.79 8.10
N LEU A 14 1.08 2.08 6.96
CA LEU A 14 0.80 0.63 6.90
C LEU A 14 1.88 -0.19 7.63
N LEU A 15 3.17 0.09 7.42
CA LEU A 15 4.25 -0.68 8.04
C LEU A 15 4.17 -0.73 9.59
N PRO A 16 4.09 0.41 10.30
CA PRO A 16 3.94 0.38 11.76
C PRO A 16 2.58 -0.17 12.20
N ALA A 17 1.51 0.03 11.42
CA ALA A 17 0.19 -0.53 11.72
C ALA A 17 0.19 -2.08 11.63
N ALA A 18 0.79 -2.65 10.58
CA ALA A 18 0.98 -4.09 10.43
C ALA A 18 1.80 -4.70 11.58
N ILE A 19 2.87 -4.01 12.02
CA ILE A 19 3.67 -4.46 13.16
C ILE A 19 2.83 -4.44 14.44
N MET A 20 2.05 -3.37 14.69
CA MET A 20 1.18 -3.31 15.87
C MET A 20 0.08 -4.37 15.85
N LEU A 21 -0.56 -4.58 14.70
CA LEU A 21 -1.52 -5.67 14.53
C LEU A 21 -0.86 -7.02 14.80
N ASN A 22 0.35 -7.26 14.30
CA ASN A 22 1.06 -8.51 14.57
C ASN A 22 1.38 -8.70 16.06
N LEU A 23 1.82 -7.64 16.75
CA LEU A 23 2.09 -7.67 18.18
C LEU A 23 0.82 -7.93 19.00
N TRP A 24 -0.30 -7.29 18.66
CA TRP A 24 -1.59 -7.54 19.32
C TRP A 24 -2.12 -8.93 19.06
N ALA A 25 -1.99 -9.44 17.82
CA ALA A 25 -2.37 -10.82 17.49
C ALA A 25 -1.50 -11.83 18.26
N ALA A 26 -0.19 -11.59 18.38
CA ALA A 26 0.74 -12.43 19.14
C ALA A 26 0.46 -12.40 20.65
N ALA A 27 -0.03 -11.27 21.16
CA ALA A 27 -0.49 -11.12 22.55
C ALA A 27 -1.91 -11.68 22.78
N GLY A 28 -2.58 -12.22 21.76
CA GLY A 28 -3.96 -12.72 21.84
C GLY A 28 -5.00 -11.62 22.07
N THR A 29 -4.65 -10.36 21.81
CA THR A 29 -5.48 -9.18 22.06
C THR A 29 -6.32 -8.87 20.81
N PHE A 30 -7.49 -9.51 20.73
CA PHE A 30 -8.45 -9.32 19.63
C PHE A 30 -9.56 -8.32 20.01
N ASP A 31 -9.18 -7.13 20.46
CA ASP A 31 -10.13 -6.09 20.84
C ASP A 31 -10.79 -5.42 19.63
N THR A 32 -11.86 -4.67 19.84
CA THR A 32 -12.53 -3.89 18.78
C THR A 32 -11.55 -3.00 18.01
N THR A 33 -10.55 -2.42 18.69
CA THR A 33 -9.50 -1.63 18.06
C THR A 33 -8.67 -2.45 17.07
N PHE A 34 -8.36 -3.73 17.39
CA PHE A 34 -7.64 -4.63 16.48
C PHE A 34 -8.45 -4.84 15.20
N TYR A 35 -9.75 -5.15 15.32
CA TYR A 35 -10.62 -5.34 14.15
C TYR A 35 -10.76 -4.09 13.29
N VAL A 36 -10.86 -2.90 13.91
CA VAL A 36 -10.94 -1.63 13.19
C VAL A 36 -9.63 -1.37 12.41
N VAL A 37 -8.48 -1.49 13.08
CA VAL A 37 -7.18 -1.27 12.43
C VAL A 37 -6.94 -2.32 11.34
N GLN A 38 -7.32 -3.58 11.57
CA GLN A 38 -7.19 -4.65 10.59
C GLN A 38 -8.07 -4.44 9.35
N ALA A 39 -9.31 -3.97 9.53
CA ALA A 39 -10.18 -3.65 8.41
C ALA A 39 -9.63 -2.48 7.58
N LEU A 40 -9.07 -1.47 8.24
CA LEU A 40 -8.41 -0.35 7.58
C LEU A 40 -7.16 -0.81 6.82
N GLU A 41 -6.30 -1.59 7.44
CA GLU A 41 -5.08 -2.16 6.84
C GLU A 41 -5.43 -2.96 5.57
N LEU A 42 -6.48 -3.78 5.63
CA LEU A 42 -6.94 -4.60 4.50
C LEU A 42 -7.50 -3.78 3.33
N ILE A 43 -8.01 -2.57 3.57
CA ILE A 43 -8.50 -1.67 2.51
C ILE A 43 -7.34 -0.83 1.96
N VAL A 44 -6.55 -0.25 2.87
CA VAL A 44 -5.46 0.68 2.52
C VAL A 44 -4.33 -0.05 1.80
N GLY A 45 -4.01 -1.30 2.18
CA GLY A 45 -2.96 -2.11 1.56
C GLY A 45 -3.16 -2.31 0.05
N PRO A 46 -4.28 -2.90 -0.40
CA PRO A 46 -4.58 -3.11 -1.82
C PRO A 46 -4.71 -1.82 -2.63
N ILE A 47 -5.30 -0.76 -2.06
CA ILE A 47 -5.38 0.55 -2.72
C ILE A 47 -3.97 1.07 -3.00
N ASN A 48 -3.10 1.01 -1.99
CA ASN A 48 -1.74 1.48 -2.11
C ASN A 48 -0.93 0.63 -3.10
N LEU A 49 -1.06 -0.70 -3.04
CA LEU A 49 -0.44 -1.64 -3.98
C LEU A 49 -0.87 -1.37 -5.43
N THR A 50 -2.16 -1.12 -5.63
CA THR A 50 -2.71 -0.80 -6.96
C THR A 50 -2.14 0.51 -7.49
N LEU A 51 -2.04 1.55 -6.66
CA LEU A 51 -1.44 2.84 -7.05
C LEU A 51 0.04 2.71 -7.41
N MET A 52 0.80 1.91 -6.66
CA MET A 52 2.19 1.60 -7.01
C MET A 52 2.27 0.84 -8.34
N GLY A 53 1.44 -0.18 -8.55
CA GLY A 53 1.37 -0.95 -9.80
C GLY A 53 1.02 -0.08 -11.01
N LEU A 54 0.05 0.82 -10.88
CA LEU A 54 -0.31 1.79 -11.92
C LEU A 54 0.83 2.79 -12.16
N SER A 55 1.48 3.30 -11.11
CA SER A 55 2.62 4.21 -11.25
C SER A 55 3.82 3.55 -11.93
N ILE A 56 4.08 2.28 -11.63
CA ILE A 56 5.12 1.49 -12.30
C ILE A 56 4.74 1.24 -13.76
N ARG A 57 3.48 0.86 -14.05
CA ARG A 57 3.00 0.64 -15.42
C ARG A 57 3.10 1.91 -16.26
N ASP A 58 2.71 3.05 -15.69
CA ASP A 58 2.80 4.35 -16.35
C ASP A 58 4.26 4.77 -16.53
N GLY A 59 5.13 4.51 -15.55
CA GLY A 59 6.57 4.67 -15.67
C GLY A 59 7.15 3.85 -16.82
N LEU A 60 6.82 2.56 -16.92
CA LEU A 60 7.26 1.67 -17.99
C LEU A 60 6.76 2.11 -19.38
N ARG A 61 5.55 2.67 -19.48
CA ARG A 61 5.03 3.28 -20.71
C ARG A 61 5.82 4.53 -21.11
N LEU A 62 6.20 5.37 -20.14
CA LEU A 62 6.96 6.60 -20.37
C LEU A 62 8.44 6.34 -20.75
N THR A 63 9.06 5.26 -20.27
CA THR A 63 10.45 4.90 -20.64
C THR A 63 10.57 4.34 -22.06
N GLY A 64 9.49 4.25 -22.84
CA GLY A 64 9.57 3.98 -24.27
C GLY A 64 10.01 2.56 -24.66
N ARG A 65 9.92 1.57 -23.75
CA ARG A 65 10.12 0.14 -24.11
C ARG A 65 9.08 -0.39 -25.11
N PHE A 66 8.02 0.39 -25.36
CA PHE A 66 7.06 0.22 -26.45
C PHE A 66 7.14 1.39 -27.45
N LYS A 67 8.33 1.70 -27.98
CA LYS A 67 8.38 2.43 -29.26
C LYS A 67 8.02 1.46 -30.38
N PRO A 68 6.88 1.61 -31.09
CA PRO A 68 6.79 1.04 -32.43
C PRO A 68 7.91 1.69 -33.24
N LYS A 69 8.76 0.84 -33.81
CA LYS A 69 9.81 1.24 -34.74
C LYS A 69 9.10 1.65 -36.03
N ASN A 70 8.87 2.94 -36.21
CA ASN A 70 8.63 3.52 -37.53
C ASN A 70 9.98 3.82 -38.19
#